data_AF-A0A101JRQ3-F1
#
_entry.id   AF-A0A101JRQ3-F1
#
_cell.length_a   1.000
_cell.length_b   1.000
_cell.length_c   1.000
_cell.angle_alpha   90.00
_cell.angle_beta   90.00
_cell.angle_gamma   90.00
#
_symmetry.space_group_name_H-M   'P 1'
#
loop_
_entity.id
_entity.type
_entity.pdbx_description
1 polymer ?
#
loop_
_entity_poly.entity_id
_entity_poly.type
_entity_poly.pdbx_seq_one_letter_code
_entity_poly.pdbx_strand_id
1 'polypeptide(L)'
;MWGLWAIWTAISPPDTLPAPLAMAAIGFAAVAAGTTLTGADPDLDRTAALPWPTRRALHLALAALVILGLLLSVAGTAHGYGEPVALVRNCAGALGLISLGAATLGGARSWFYLVPFITIPPFLPISRTTGDGVLGQILGWPVQAAESTAAGTTAAVLLALGAAGYIRRGSRSATSARAAA
;
A
#
# COMPACT_ATOMS: atom_id res chain seq x y z
N MET A 1 10.79 6.51 21.90
CA MET A 1 10.92 6.07 20.50
C MET A 1 12.03 5.03 20.37
N TRP A 2 13.31 5.41 20.50
CA TRP A 2 14.46 4.50 20.33
C TRP A 2 14.55 3.36 21.35
N GLY A 3 14.21 3.60 22.62
CA GLY A 3 14.23 2.55 23.66
C GLY A 3 13.19 1.44 23.43
N LEU A 4 12.00 1.79 22.93
CA LEU A 4 10.97 0.80 22.59
C LEU A 4 11.42 -0.06 21.41
N TRP A 5 12.13 0.55 20.45
CA TRP A 5 12.69 -0.13 19.29
C TRP A 5 13.79 -1.12 19.72
N ALA A 6 14.74 -0.69 20.56
CA ALA A 6 15.83 -1.54 21.06
C ALA A 6 15.32 -2.71 21.92
N ILE A 7 14.34 -2.47 22.78
CA ILE A 7 13.69 -3.51 23.59
C ILE A 7 12.99 -4.52 22.69
N TRP A 8 12.25 -4.03 21.69
CA TRP A 8 11.52 -4.88 20.76
C TRP A 8 12.45 -5.73 19.89
N THR A 9 13.57 -5.18 19.40
CA THR A 9 14.59 -5.96 18.67
C THR A 9 15.26 -7.01 19.55
N ALA A 10 15.45 -6.74 20.84
CA ALA A 10 16.12 -7.66 21.76
C ALA A 10 15.25 -8.87 22.14
N ILE A 11 13.92 -8.74 22.10
CA ILE A 11 12.98 -9.80 22.49
C ILE A 11 12.39 -10.57 21.31
N SER A 12 12.60 -10.09 20.08
CA SER A 12 11.99 -10.69 18.90
C SER A 12 12.89 -11.78 18.31
N PRO A 13 12.36 -12.99 18.02
CA PRO A 13 13.13 -14.04 17.36
C PRO A 13 13.70 -13.55 16.01
N PRO A 14 14.92 -13.95 15.63
CA PRO A 14 15.58 -13.53 14.39
C PRO A 14 14.73 -13.83 13.13
N ASP A 15 13.81 -14.77 13.21
CA ASP A 15 13.01 -15.29 12.10
C ASP A 15 11.67 -14.53 11.90
N THR A 16 11.32 -13.62 12.82
CA THR A 16 9.95 -13.06 12.91
C THR A 16 9.73 -11.70 12.24
N LEU A 17 10.78 -11.01 11.76
CA LEU A 17 10.72 -9.55 11.65
C LEU A 17 10.90 -8.85 10.28
N PRO A 18 11.31 -9.47 9.17
CA PRO A 18 11.46 -8.69 7.93
C PRO A 18 10.09 -8.26 7.35
N ALA A 19 9.16 -9.21 7.20
CA ALA A 19 7.98 -8.99 6.36
C ALA A 19 6.90 -8.07 6.96
N PRO A 20 6.46 -8.23 8.23
CA PRO A 20 5.47 -7.33 8.82
C PRO A 20 5.99 -5.90 8.98
N LEU A 21 7.28 -5.75 9.32
CA LEU A 21 7.92 -4.44 9.44
C LEU A 21 8.05 -3.75 8.07
N ALA A 22 8.48 -4.49 7.05
CA ALA A 22 8.51 -4.00 5.67
C ALA A 22 7.11 -3.56 5.21
N MET A 23 6.08 -4.36 5.47
CA MET A 23 4.70 -4.00 5.14
C MET A 23 4.23 -2.75 5.90
N ALA A 24 4.60 -2.60 7.17
CA ALA A 24 4.27 -1.39 7.93
C ALA A 24 4.95 -0.15 7.34
N ALA A 25 6.25 -0.22 7.01
CA ALA A 25 6.99 0.87 6.38
C ALA A 25 6.38 1.27 5.03
N ILE A 26 6.11 0.29 4.16
CA ILE A 26 5.40 0.47 2.88
C ILE A 26 4.03 1.09 3.14
N GLY A 27 3.30 0.57 4.11
CA GLY A 27 1.96 0.97 4.45
C GLY A 27 1.89 2.43 4.87
N PHE A 28 2.75 2.87 5.78
CA PHE A 28 2.83 4.26 6.21
C PHE A 28 3.22 5.19 5.07
N ALA A 29 4.19 4.80 4.23
CA ALA A 29 4.58 5.59 3.07
C ALA A 29 3.43 5.71 2.05
N ALA A 30 2.67 4.63 1.83
CA ALA A 30 1.50 4.62 0.96
C ALA A 30 0.33 5.45 1.53
N VAL A 31 0.12 5.43 2.86
CA VAL A 31 -0.86 6.31 3.54
C VAL A 31 -0.48 7.77 3.35
N ALA A 32 0.80 8.13 3.54
CA ALA A 32 1.30 9.47 3.29
C ALA A 32 1.07 9.89 1.83
N ALA A 33 1.42 9.02 0.87
CA ALA A 33 1.12 9.25 -0.54
C ALA A 33 -0.38 9.41 -0.82
N GLY A 34 -1.25 8.65 -0.13
CA GLY A 34 -2.71 8.72 -0.25
C GLY A 34 -3.28 10.11 0.06
N THR A 35 -2.66 10.86 0.97
CA THR A 35 -3.06 12.24 1.28
C THR A 35 -2.90 13.19 0.09
N THR A 36 -1.98 12.88 -0.83
CA THR A 36 -1.73 13.68 -2.04
C THR A 36 -2.66 13.33 -3.20
N LEU A 37 -3.55 12.34 -3.03
CA LEU A 37 -4.51 11.89 -4.05
C LEU A 37 -5.84 12.68 -4.02
N THR A 38 -5.95 13.69 -3.17
CA THR A 38 -7.11 14.57 -3.16
C THR A 38 -7.22 15.31 -4.49
N GLY A 39 -8.41 15.27 -5.10
CA GLY A 39 -8.65 15.87 -6.42
C GLY A 39 -8.45 17.38 -6.40
N ALA A 40 -7.98 17.92 -7.52
CA ALA A 40 -7.90 19.36 -7.73
C ALA A 40 -9.30 19.99 -7.77
N ASP A 41 -9.35 21.28 -7.46
CA ASP A 41 -10.55 22.09 -7.60
C ASP A 41 -11.09 21.99 -9.05
N PRO A 42 -12.39 21.78 -9.28
CA PRO A 42 -13.01 21.74 -10.61
C PRO A 42 -12.64 22.93 -11.52
N ASP A 43 -12.25 24.08 -10.96
CA ASP A 43 -11.80 25.23 -11.74
C ASP A 43 -10.36 25.08 -12.27
N LEU A 44 -9.49 24.36 -11.55
CA LEU A 44 -8.17 23.95 -12.06
C LEU A 44 -8.28 22.88 -13.15
N ASP A 45 -9.35 22.09 -13.14
CA ASP A 45 -9.57 21.04 -14.14
C ASP A 45 -9.84 21.63 -15.54
N ARG A 46 -10.52 22.78 -15.62
CA ARG A 46 -10.89 23.42 -16.89
C ARG A 46 -9.72 24.04 -17.65
N THR A 47 -8.62 24.32 -16.96
CA THR A 47 -7.44 25.01 -17.53
C THR A 47 -6.24 24.08 -17.73
N ALA A 48 -6.39 22.78 -17.44
CA ALA A 48 -5.29 21.83 -17.54
C ALA A 48 -4.89 21.54 -19.00
N ALA A 49 -3.64 21.88 -19.37
CA ALA A 49 -3.07 21.58 -20.69
C ALA A 49 -2.82 20.08 -20.97
N LEU A 50 -2.87 19.22 -19.94
CA LEU A 50 -2.72 17.77 -20.08
C LEU A 50 -3.95 17.06 -19.54
N PRO A 51 -4.35 15.93 -20.15
CA PRO A 51 -5.45 15.12 -19.65
C PRO A 51 -5.15 14.60 -18.24
N TRP A 52 -6.13 14.75 -17.34
CA TRP A 52 -6.03 14.34 -15.94
C TRP A 52 -5.71 12.87 -15.70
N PRO A 53 -6.21 11.90 -16.49
CA PRO A 53 -5.83 10.49 -16.34
C PRO A 53 -4.31 10.29 -16.40
N THR A 54 -3.62 10.99 -17.32
CA THR A 54 -2.17 10.90 -17.47
C THR A 54 -1.45 11.47 -16.26
N ARG A 55 -1.90 12.61 -15.73
CA ARG A 55 -1.33 13.21 -14.50
C ARG A 55 -1.50 12.30 -13.29
N ARG A 56 -2.68 11.69 -13.13
CA ARG A 56 -2.96 10.74 -12.04
C ARG A 56 -2.10 9.49 -12.14
N ALA A 57 -1.94 8.94 -13.34
CA ALA A 57 -1.06 7.81 -13.59
C ALA A 57 0.40 8.15 -13.25
N LEU A 58 0.88 9.31 -13.69
CA LEU A 58 2.23 9.79 -13.38
C LEU A 58 2.44 9.96 -11.86
N HIS A 59 1.46 10.54 -11.17
CA HIS A 59 1.52 10.74 -9.72
C HIS A 59 1.62 9.41 -8.95
N LEU A 60 0.82 8.41 -9.34
CA LEU A 60 0.92 7.06 -8.77
C LEU A 60 2.27 6.40 -9.08
N ALA A 61 2.79 6.56 -10.30
CA ALA A 61 4.09 6.02 -10.68
C ALA A 61 5.24 6.67 -9.88
N LEU A 62 5.20 7.99 -9.68
CA LEU A 62 6.16 8.72 -8.86
C LEU A 62 6.09 8.29 -7.39
N ALA A 63 4.88 8.13 -6.83
CA ALA A 63 4.71 7.61 -5.48
C ALA A 63 5.32 6.20 -5.34
N ALA A 64 5.08 5.31 -6.30
CA ALA A 64 5.69 3.98 -6.33
C ALA A 64 7.22 4.05 -6.38
N LEU A 65 7.77 4.91 -7.25
CA LEU A 65 9.21 5.07 -7.41
C LEU A 65 9.88 5.56 -6.13
N VAL A 66 9.28 6.53 -5.44
CA VAL A 66 9.80 7.07 -4.17
C VAL A 66 9.77 6.01 -3.09
N ILE A 67 8.64 5.31 -2.92
CA ILE A 67 8.50 4.26 -1.88
C ILE A 67 9.50 3.12 -2.13
N LEU A 68 9.56 2.61 -3.36
CA LEU A 68 10.46 1.52 -3.72
C LEU A 68 11.93 1.94 -3.68
N GLY A 69 12.27 3.12 -4.18
CA GLY A 69 13.64 3.62 -4.17
C GLY A 69 14.20 3.72 -2.75
N LEU A 70 13.41 4.25 -1.81
CA LEU A 70 13.80 4.32 -0.40
C LEU A 70 13.98 2.92 0.21
N LEU A 71 13.04 2.00 0.00
CA LEU A 71 13.11 0.67 0.61
C LEU A 71 14.21 -0.20 0.00
N LEU A 72 14.40 -0.17 -1.32
CA LEU A 72 15.43 -0.94 -2.00
C LEU A 72 16.83 -0.42 -1.69
N SER A 73 16.99 0.87 -1.41
CA SER A 73 18.29 1.44 -1.01
C SER A 73 18.86 0.86 0.29
N VAL A 74 17.98 0.32 1.15
CA VAL A 74 18.37 -0.30 2.43
C VAL A 74 18.17 -1.82 2.45
N ALA A 75 17.55 -2.40 1.43
CA ALA A 75 17.24 -3.83 1.37
C ALA A 75 18.48 -4.74 1.39
N GLY A 76 19.61 -4.28 0.82
CA GLY A 76 20.88 -5.02 0.81
C GLY A 76 21.73 -4.89 2.08
N THR A 77 21.25 -4.18 3.10
CA THR A 77 21.98 -4.02 4.37
C THR A 77 21.71 -5.18 5.32
N ALA A 78 22.60 -5.42 6.29
CA ALA A 78 22.43 -6.49 7.30
C ALA A 78 21.13 -6.37 8.14
N HIS A 79 20.43 -5.23 8.05
CA HIS A 79 19.17 -4.93 8.73
C HIS A 79 18.05 -4.58 7.73
N GLY A 80 18.15 -5.06 6.49
CA GLY A 80 17.23 -4.72 5.40
C GLY A 80 15.81 -5.28 5.60
N TYR A 81 14.85 -4.67 4.90
CA TYR A 81 13.41 -4.99 4.97
C TYR A 81 12.99 -6.30 4.27
N GLY A 82 13.91 -7.26 4.11
CA GLY A 82 13.65 -8.54 3.44
C GLY A 82 13.86 -8.50 1.91
N GLU A 83 13.32 -9.50 1.23
CA GLU A 83 13.61 -9.76 -0.18
C GLU A 83 13.00 -8.69 -1.12
N PRO A 84 13.76 -8.18 -2.11
CA PRO A 84 13.30 -7.13 -3.04
C PRO A 84 11.97 -7.44 -3.74
N VAL A 85 11.75 -8.70 -4.13
CA VAL A 85 10.51 -9.12 -4.81
C VAL A 85 9.29 -8.94 -3.92
N ALA A 86 9.41 -9.28 -2.63
CA ALA A 86 8.33 -9.06 -1.66
C ALA A 86 8.06 -7.56 -1.44
N LEU A 87 9.09 -6.71 -1.44
CA LEU A 87 8.94 -5.26 -1.32
C LEU A 87 8.16 -4.67 -2.51
N VAL A 88 8.50 -5.09 -3.72
CA VAL A 88 7.80 -4.65 -4.95
C VAL A 88 6.34 -5.06 -4.92
N ARG A 89 6.06 -6.33 -4.59
CA ARG A 89 4.70 -6.86 -4.44
C ARG A 89 3.91 -6.07 -3.38
N ASN A 90 4.49 -5.87 -2.20
CA ASN A 90 3.84 -5.19 -1.09
C ASN A 90 3.54 -3.72 -1.42
N CYS A 91 4.46 -3.03 -2.09
CA CYS A 91 4.22 -1.68 -2.60
C CYS A 91 3.09 -1.64 -3.63
N ALA A 92 3.05 -2.59 -4.58
CA ALA A 92 2.01 -2.67 -5.58
C ALA A 92 0.62 -2.84 -4.95
N GLY A 93 0.46 -3.81 -4.04
CA GLY A 93 -0.82 -4.02 -3.36
C GLY A 93 -1.23 -2.85 -2.46
N ALA A 94 -0.28 -2.23 -1.76
CA ALA A 94 -0.56 -1.07 -0.90
C ALA A 94 -1.04 0.15 -1.70
N LEU A 95 -0.37 0.47 -2.81
CA LEU A 95 -0.79 1.55 -3.70
C LEU A 95 -2.13 1.24 -4.39
N GLY A 96 -2.38 -0.02 -4.71
CA GLY A 96 -3.69 -0.48 -5.20
C GLY A 96 -4.80 -0.18 -4.20
N LEU A 97 -4.64 -0.58 -2.94
CA LEU A 97 -5.62 -0.35 -1.87
C LEU A 97 -5.84 1.14 -1.58
N ILE A 98 -4.76 1.94 -1.54
CA ILE A 98 -4.84 3.40 -1.37
C ILE A 98 -5.59 4.05 -2.52
N SER A 99 -5.27 3.68 -3.77
CA SER A 99 -5.92 4.22 -4.96
C SER A 99 -7.40 3.83 -5.01
N LEU A 100 -7.73 2.58 -4.64
CA LEU A 100 -9.09 2.10 -4.53
C LEU A 100 -9.86 2.87 -3.44
N GLY A 101 -9.25 3.06 -2.27
CA GLY A 101 -9.82 3.85 -1.18
C GLY A 101 -10.06 5.30 -1.58
N ALA A 102 -9.11 5.94 -2.28
CA ALA A 102 -9.30 7.28 -2.82
C ALA A 102 -10.49 7.35 -3.78
N ALA A 103 -10.60 6.38 -4.70
CA ALA A 103 -11.68 6.33 -5.69
C ALA A 103 -13.07 6.06 -5.10
N THR A 104 -13.15 5.34 -3.97
CA THR A 104 -14.44 4.88 -3.38
C THR A 104 -14.86 5.67 -2.14
N LEU A 105 -13.91 5.98 -1.26
CA LEU A 105 -14.11 6.64 0.04
C LEU A 105 -13.62 8.10 0.05
N GLY A 106 -12.84 8.51 -0.95
CA GLY A 106 -12.20 9.82 -1.06
C GLY A 106 -10.79 9.85 -0.44
N GLY A 107 -9.98 10.83 -0.84
CA GLY A 107 -8.56 10.93 -0.46
C GLY A 107 -8.31 10.90 1.05
N ALA A 108 -9.14 11.60 1.84
CA ALA A 108 -9.02 11.65 3.30
C ALA A 108 -9.20 10.29 4.00
N ARG A 109 -9.84 9.32 3.35
CA ARG A 109 -10.14 7.98 3.88
C ARG A 109 -9.51 6.88 3.03
N SER A 110 -8.60 7.23 2.12
CA SER A 110 -7.94 6.30 1.21
C SER A 110 -7.21 5.17 1.93
N TRP A 111 -6.73 5.45 3.15
CA TRP A 111 -6.02 4.52 4.02
C TRP A 111 -6.87 3.36 4.56
N PHE A 112 -8.21 3.47 4.55
CA PHE A 112 -9.08 2.55 5.28
C PHE A 112 -8.90 1.07 4.87
N TYR A 113 -8.82 0.79 3.56
CA TYR A 113 -8.65 -0.58 3.08
C TYR A 113 -7.25 -1.16 3.34
N LEU A 114 -6.26 -0.30 3.56
CA LEU A 114 -4.88 -0.72 3.79
C LEU A 114 -4.62 -1.08 5.26
N VAL A 115 -5.31 -0.44 6.22
CA VAL A 115 -5.06 -0.62 7.66
C VAL A 115 -5.02 -2.07 8.12
N PRO A 116 -5.97 -2.95 7.75
CA PRO A 116 -5.97 -4.32 8.25
C PRO A 116 -4.65 -5.05 7.94
N PHE A 117 -4.04 -4.75 6.79
CA PHE A 117 -2.79 -5.38 6.35
C PHE A 117 -1.53 -4.80 7.02
N ILE A 118 -1.64 -3.63 7.66
CA ILE A 118 -0.57 -3.03 8.47
C ILE A 118 -0.70 -3.49 9.93
N THR A 119 -1.91 -3.49 10.47
CA THR A 119 -2.14 -3.63 11.90
C THR A 119 -2.26 -5.07 12.35
N ILE A 120 -2.85 -5.97 11.55
CA ILE A 120 -3.12 -7.34 11.98
C ILE A 120 -1.87 -8.24 11.98
N PRO A 121 -1.02 -8.25 10.92
CA PRO A 121 0.08 -9.22 10.84
C PRO A 121 1.10 -9.21 11.99
N PRO A 122 1.47 -8.05 12.59
CA PRO A 122 2.41 -8.03 13.73
C PRO A 122 1.91 -8.77 14.98
N PHE A 123 0.59 -8.95 15.14
CA PHE A 123 0.01 -9.54 16.36
C PHE A 123 -0.47 -10.98 16.19
N LEU A 124 -0.43 -11.51 14.97
CA LEU A 124 -0.86 -12.88 14.69
C LEU A 124 0.34 -13.73 14.24
N PRO A 125 0.50 -14.96 14.76
CA PRO A 125 1.54 -15.86 14.28
C PRO A 125 1.35 -16.09 12.78
N ILE A 126 2.42 -15.94 11.99
CA ILE A 126 2.41 -16.07 10.52
C ILE A 126 1.83 -17.44 10.09
N SER A 127 2.09 -18.49 10.89
CA SER A 127 1.56 -19.85 10.71
C SER A 127 0.06 -19.97 10.98
N ARG A 128 -0.55 -19.00 11.66
CA ARG A 128 -1.98 -18.99 12.04
C ARG A 128 -2.81 -18.05 11.15
N THR A 129 -2.20 -17.00 10.58
CA THR A 129 -2.86 -16.11 9.60
C THR A 129 -3.01 -16.74 8.23
N THR A 130 -2.09 -17.65 7.90
CA THR A 130 -2.01 -18.31 6.62
C THR A 130 -2.42 -19.75 6.83
N GLY A 131 -3.72 -20.04 6.79
CA GLY A 131 -4.13 -21.43 6.60
C GLY A 131 -3.42 -21.97 5.35
N ASP A 132 -3.04 -23.25 5.33
CA ASP A 132 -2.23 -23.85 4.26
C ASP A 132 -2.85 -23.74 2.84
N GLY A 133 -4.10 -23.28 2.75
CA GLY A 133 -4.83 -23.06 1.50
C GLY A 133 -4.64 -21.66 0.87
N VAL A 134 -5.04 -21.57 -0.41
CA VAL A 134 -4.97 -20.36 -1.24
C VAL A 134 -5.61 -19.13 -0.57
N LEU A 135 -6.73 -19.31 0.14
CA LEU A 135 -7.42 -18.20 0.82
C LEU A 135 -6.54 -17.55 1.90
N GLY A 136 -5.76 -18.34 2.64
CA GLY A 136 -4.81 -17.84 3.63
C GLY A 136 -3.72 -17.00 2.96
N GLN A 137 -3.22 -17.45 1.80
CA GLN A 137 -2.21 -16.71 1.04
C GLN A 137 -2.74 -15.41 0.43
N ILE A 138 -4.02 -15.36 0.04
CA ILE A 138 -4.67 -14.14 -0.45
C ILE A 138 -4.86 -13.14 0.69
N LEU A 139 -5.38 -13.58 1.84
CA LEU A 139 -5.63 -12.68 2.99
C LEU A 139 -4.33 -12.25 3.68
N GLY A 140 -3.34 -13.13 3.73
CA GLY A 140 -2.01 -12.89 4.27
C GLY A 140 -0.99 -12.45 3.23
N TRP A 141 -1.42 -12.00 2.05
CA TRP A 141 -0.54 -11.70 0.90
C TRP A 141 0.71 -10.86 1.23
N PRO A 142 0.69 -9.86 2.15
CA PRO A 142 1.88 -9.05 2.39
C PRO A 142 3.01 -9.82 3.10
N VAL A 143 2.66 -10.82 3.89
CA VAL A 143 3.62 -11.60 4.71
C VAL A 143 3.98 -12.94 4.09
N GLN A 144 3.43 -13.27 2.92
CA GLN A 144 3.81 -14.47 2.18
C GLN A 144 5.25 -14.38 1.67
N ALA A 145 5.88 -15.55 1.51
CA ALA A 145 7.15 -15.70 0.80
C ALA A 145 7.10 -15.02 -0.58
N ALA A 146 8.24 -14.58 -1.09
CA ALA A 146 8.32 -13.78 -2.32
C ALA A 146 7.82 -14.55 -3.55
N GLU A 147 7.95 -15.87 -3.52
CA GLU A 147 7.62 -16.83 -4.57
C GLU A 147 6.12 -17.18 -4.62
N SER A 148 5.34 -16.74 -3.61
CA SER A 148 3.90 -17.03 -3.57
C SER A 148 3.17 -16.41 -4.76
N THR A 149 2.73 -17.27 -5.68
CA THR A 149 1.93 -16.86 -6.85
C THR A 149 0.59 -16.25 -6.42
N ALA A 150 -0.05 -16.78 -5.37
CA ALA A 150 -1.31 -16.25 -4.85
C ALA A 150 -1.13 -14.83 -4.29
N ALA A 151 -0.03 -14.57 -3.57
CA ALA A 151 0.25 -13.22 -3.09
C ALA A 151 0.59 -12.25 -4.22
N GLY A 152 1.40 -12.67 -5.19
CA GLY A 152 1.75 -11.88 -6.37
C GLY A 152 0.53 -11.49 -7.20
N THR A 153 -0.34 -12.46 -7.49
CA THR A 153 -1.60 -12.23 -8.22
C THR A 153 -2.55 -11.31 -7.46
N THR A 154 -2.68 -11.49 -6.13
CA THR A 154 -3.49 -10.60 -5.28
C THR A 154 -3.02 -9.16 -5.38
N ALA A 155 -1.72 -8.92 -5.20
CA ALA A 155 -1.14 -7.58 -5.30
C ALA A 155 -1.33 -6.94 -6.68
N ALA A 156 -1.14 -7.72 -7.75
CA ALA A 156 -1.34 -7.25 -9.12
C ALA A 156 -2.80 -6.86 -9.39
N VAL A 157 -3.76 -7.66 -8.92
CA VAL A 157 -5.20 -7.39 -9.06
C VAL A 157 -5.58 -6.13 -8.28
N LEU A 158 -5.11 -5.98 -7.04
CA LEU A 158 -5.35 -4.79 -6.22
C LEU A 158 -4.79 -3.53 -6.89
N LEU A 159 -3.56 -3.60 -7.41
CA LEU A 159 -2.95 -2.51 -8.15
C LEU A 159 -3.76 -2.15 -9.39
N ALA A 160 -4.11 -3.14 -10.22
CA ALA A 160 -4.83 -2.93 -11.47
C ALA A 160 -6.21 -2.28 -11.22
N LEU A 161 -6.99 -2.83 -10.29
CA LEU A 161 -8.32 -2.33 -9.98
C LEU A 161 -8.27 -0.94 -9.33
N GLY A 162 -7.37 -0.75 -8.36
CA GLY A 162 -7.19 0.53 -7.67
C GLY A 162 -6.72 1.63 -8.59
N ALA A 163 -5.66 1.36 -9.37
CA ALA A 163 -5.11 2.32 -10.32
C ALA A 163 -6.11 2.65 -11.43
N ALA A 164 -6.78 1.65 -12.03
CA ALA A 164 -7.77 1.90 -13.07
C ALA A 164 -8.96 2.72 -12.54
N GLY A 165 -9.43 2.42 -11.32
CA GLY A 165 -10.49 3.18 -10.66
C GLY A 165 -10.10 4.64 -10.44
N TYR A 166 -8.92 4.87 -9.84
CA TYR A 166 -8.43 6.21 -9.53
C TYR A 166 -8.05 7.03 -10.77
N ILE A 167 -7.34 6.44 -11.74
CA ILE A 167 -6.94 7.13 -12.98
C ILE A 167 -8.18 7.62 -13.73
N ARG A 168 -9.20 6.77 -13.84
CA ARG A 168 -10.45 7.11 -14.57
C ARG A 168 -11.33 8.10 -13.83
N ARG A 169 -11.53 7.92 -12.51
CA ARG A 169 -12.56 8.66 -11.75
C ARG A 169 -11.99 9.74 -10.85
N GLY A 170 -10.75 9.58 -10.39
CA GLY A 170 -10.12 10.44 -9.38
C GLY A 170 -10.60 10.09 -7.98
N SER A 171 -10.22 10.92 -7.01
CA SER A 171 -10.75 10.81 -5.65
C SER A 171 -12.23 11.17 -5.60
N ARG A 172 -13.02 10.43 -4.83
CA ARG A 172 -14.42 10.79 -4.57
C ARG A 172 -14.51 12.13 -3.83
N SER A 173 -15.30 13.07 -4.36
CA SER A 173 -15.53 14.38 -3.73
C SER A 173 -16.72 14.35 -2.76
N ALA A 174 -16.58 14.98 -1.59
CA ALA A 174 -17.64 15.06 -0.58
C ALA A 174 -18.88 15.84 -1.07
N THR A 175 -18.69 16.81 -1.97
CA THR A 175 -19.77 17.62 -2.57
C THR A 175 -20.75 16.77 -3.39
N SER A 176 -20.27 15.71 -4.05
CA SER A 176 -21.10 14.79 -4.83
C SER A 176 -22.04 13.94 -3.95
N ALA A 177 -21.68 13.70 -2.69
CA ALA A 177 -22.52 12.94 -1.76
C ALA A 177 -23.66 13.78 -1.16
N ARG A 178 -23.50 15.11 -1.11
CA ARG A 178 -24.50 16.04 -0.55
C ARG A 178 -25.55 16.50 -1.57
N ALA A 179 -25.25 16.40 -2.87
CA ALA A 179 -26.20 16.70 -3.95
C ALA A 179 -27.10 15.52 -4.32
N ALA A 180 -26.85 14.33 -3.77
CA ALA A 180 -27.60 13.10 -4.02
C ALA A 180 -28.45 12.64 -2.81
N ALA A 181 -28.53 13.47 -1.76
CA ALA A 181 -29.30 13.25 -0.53
C ALA A 181 -30.27 14.43 -0.33
#